data_AF-A0AB34QHY1-F1
#
_entry.id   AF-A0AB34QHY1-F1
#
_cell.length_a   1.000
_cell.length_b   1.000
_cell.length_c   1.000
_cell.angle_alpha   90.00
_cell.angle_beta   90.00
_cell.angle_gamma   90.00
#
_symmetry.space_group_name_H-M   'P 1'
#
loop_
_entity.id
_entity.type
_entity.pdbx_description
1 polymer ?
#
loop_
_entity_poly.entity_id
_entity_poly.type
_entity_poly.pdbx_seq_one_letter_code
_entity_poly.pdbx_strand_id
1 'polypeptide(L)' 'MLPTTFPTPDLFLPGQGEPALRWGVLGPGKIASAFVDALRRNTRQCPFAVASRSRERAQI' A
#
# COMPACT_ATOMS: atom_id res chain seq x y z
N MET A 1 23.17 28.46 13.41
CA MET A 1 21.80 28.26 13.92
C MET A 1 21.12 27.19 13.08
N LEU A 2 20.32 26.32 13.70
CA LEU A 2 19.53 25.32 12.97
C LEU A 2 18.21 25.97 12.49
N PRO A 3 17.64 25.53 11.35
CA PRO A 3 16.35 26.02 10.86
C PRO A 3 15.25 25.82 11.90
N THR A 4 14.37 26.81 12.06
CA THR A 4 13.20 26.74 12.95
C THR A 4 11.89 26.51 12.20
N THR A 5 11.91 26.48 10.86
CA THR A 5 10.75 26.24 10.01
C THR A 5 11.07 25.20 8.95
N PHE A 6 10.09 24.31 8.70
CA PHE A 6 10.14 23.31 7.65
C PHE A 6 9.43 23.83 6.39
N PRO A 7 9.81 23.35 5.19
CA PRO A 7 9.03 23.60 3.98
C PRO A 7 7.61 23.05 4.10
N THR A 8 6.67 23.65 3.39
CA THR A 8 5.29 23.14 3.29
C THR A 8 5.31 21.74 2.66
N PRO A 9 4.64 20.74 3.27
CA PRO A 9 4.64 19.39 2.73
C PRO A 9 3.73 19.29 1.50
N ASP A 10 4.13 18.47 0.54
CA ASP A 10 3.24 18.00 -0.51
C ASP A 10 2.35 16.88 0.03
N LEU A 11 1.03 17.10 0.04
CA LEU A 11 0.05 16.16 0.57
C LEU A 11 -0.67 15.41 -0.56
N PHE A 12 -0.55 14.09 -0.57
CA PHE A 12 -1.35 13.24 -1.45
C PHE A 12 -2.70 12.94 -0.80
N LEU A 13 -3.73 13.63 -1.27
CA LEU A 13 -5.11 13.42 -0.83
C LEU A 13 -5.84 12.44 -1.75
N PRO A 14 -6.80 11.65 -1.24
CA PRO A 14 -7.58 10.73 -2.05
C PRO A 14 -8.26 11.43 -3.24
N GLY A 15 -8.04 10.92 -4.45
CA GLY A 15 -8.61 11.45 -5.68
C GLY A 15 -7.97 12.72 -6.23
N GLN A 16 -6.87 13.20 -5.64
CA GLN A 16 -6.18 14.45 -6.06
C GLN A 16 -4.91 14.20 -6.88
N GLY A 17 -4.72 12.98 -7.39
CA GLY A 17 -3.55 12.64 -8.19
C GLY A 17 -2.46 11.93 -7.38
N GLU A 18 -2.84 11.27 -6.29
CA GLU A 18 -1.96 10.39 -5.55
C GLU A 18 -1.38 9.29 -6.45
N PRO A 19 -0.08 8.96 -6.30
CA PRO A 19 0.55 7.96 -7.15
C PRO A 19 -0.03 6.57 -6.87
N ALA A 20 -0.23 5.79 -7.94
CA ALA A 20 -0.58 4.38 -7.82
C ALA A 20 0.67 3.55 -7.54
N LEU A 21 0.88 3.17 -6.28
CA LEU A 21 2.02 2.36 -5.86
C LEU A 21 1.77 0.88 -6.14
N ARG A 22 2.86 0.14 -6.35
CA ARG A 22 2.87 -1.32 -6.46
C ARG A 22 3.20 -1.95 -5.11
N TRP A 23 2.23 -2.66 -4.53
CA TRP A 23 2.33 -3.22 -3.19
C TRP A 23 2.75 -4.68 -3.22
N GLY A 24 3.71 -5.03 -2.36
CA GLY A 24 4.00 -6.41 -1.98
C GLY A 24 3.31 -6.76 -0.66
N VAL A 25 2.65 -7.92 -0.60
CA VAL A 25 1.95 -8.41 0.59
C VAL A 25 2.68 -9.64 1.14
N LEU A 26 3.17 -9.55 2.38
CA LEU A 26 3.86 -10.66 3.04
C LEU A 26 2.92 -11.38 4.01
N GLY A 27 2.63 -12.65 3.76
CA GLY A 27 1.76 -13.49 4.58
C GLY A 27 0.27 -13.32 4.22
N PRO A 28 -0.27 -14.14 3.30
CA PRO A 28 -1.68 -14.08 2.91
C PRO A 28 -2.56 -14.77 3.96
N GLY A 29 -2.99 -13.97 4.93
CA GLY A 29 -4.01 -14.32 5.92
C GLY A 29 -5.21 -13.38 5.84
N LYS A 30 -6.14 -13.49 6.79
CA LYS A 30 -7.40 -12.71 6.80
C LYS A 30 -7.17 -11.19 6.75
N ILE A 31 -6.17 -10.69 7.49
CA ILE A 31 -5.81 -9.27 7.50
C ILE A 31 -5.32 -8.82 6.12
N ALA A 32 -4.43 -9.60 5.51
CA ALA A 32 -3.91 -9.30 4.17
C ALA A 32 -5.04 -9.27 3.12
N SER A 33 -5.98 -10.22 3.19
CA SER A 33 -7.17 -10.21 2.32
C SER A 33 -8.01 -8.95 2.53
N ALA A 34 -8.37 -8.65 3.77
CA ALA A 34 -9.18 -7.46 4.08
C ALA A 34 -8.49 -6.16 3.65
N PHE A 35 -7.17 -6.07 3.84
CA PHE A 35 -6.36 -4.94 3.37
C PHE A 35 -6.41 -4.81 1.84
N VAL A 36 -6.14 -5.88 1.09
CA VAL A 36 -6.17 -5.86 -0.38
C VAL A 36 -7.56 -5.54 -0.92
N ASP A 37 -8.61 -6.08 -0.30
CA ASP A 37 -10.00 -5.79 -0.67
C ASP A 37 -10.34 -4.31 -0.45
N ALA A 38 -10.00 -3.75 0.71
CA ALA A 38 -10.21 -2.34 1.00
C ALA A 38 -9.40 -1.44 0.05
N LEU A 39 -8.15 -1.81 -0.21
CA LEU A 39 -7.25 -1.08 -1.11
C LEU A 39 -7.84 -1.00 -2.53
N ARG A 40 -8.29 -2.14 -3.08
CA ARG A 40 -8.90 -2.22 -4.41
C ARG A 40 -10.24 -1.47 -4.49
N ARG A 41 -11.03 -1.45 -3.42
CA ARG A 41 -12.35 -0.80 -3.40
C ARG A 41 -12.27 0.72 -3.27
N ASN A 42 -11.28 1.23 -2.52
CA ASN A 42 -11.27 2.63 -2.09
C ASN A 42 -10.15 3.46 -2.72
N THR A 43 -9.23 2.86 -3.45
CA THR A 43 -8.05 3.55 -4.00
C THR A 43 -7.68 3.01 -5.38
N ARG A 44 -6.78 3.72 -6.08
CA ARG A 44 -6.15 3.25 -7.33
C ARG A 44 -4.83 2.51 -7.10
N GLN A 45 -4.53 2.13 -5.86
CA GLN A 45 -3.31 1.43 -5.52
C GLN A 45 -3.31 0.01 -6.10
N CYS A 46 -2.12 -0.53 -6.38
CA CYS A 46 -1.95 -1.78 -7.12
C CYS A 46 -1.31 -2.87 -6.26
N PRO A 47 -2.06 -3.84 -5.71
CA PRO A 47 -1.50 -5.07 -5.17
C PRO A 47 -0.77 -5.83 -6.28
N PHE A 48 0.54 -6.00 -6.15
CA PHE A 48 1.40 -6.46 -7.24
C PHE A 48 2.08 -7.81 -6.96
N ALA A 49 2.43 -8.10 -5.71
CA ALA A 49 3.11 -9.33 -5.35
C ALA A 49 2.63 -9.87 -4.00
N VAL A 50 2.69 -11.19 -3.83
CA VAL A 50 2.42 -11.88 -2.56
C VAL A 50 3.61 -12.78 -2.24
N ALA A 51 4.07 -12.74 -0.99
CA ALA A 51 5.13 -13.60 -0.48
C ALA A 51 4.64 -14.35 0.77
N SER A 52 5.15 -15.57 0.95
CA SER A 52 4.87 -16.40 2.12
C SER A 52 6.04 -17.36 2.35
N ARG A 53 6.13 -17.92 3.57
CA ARG A 53 7.13 -18.94 3.91
C ARG A 53 6.98 -20.22 3.09
N SER A 54 5.76 -20.53 2.63
CA SER A 54 5.51 -21.61 1.67
C SER A 54 4.96 -21.03 0.37
N ARG A 55 5.45 -21.54 -0.77
CA ARG A 55 5.02 -21.10 -2.09
C ARG A 55 3.53 -21.34 -2.33
N GLU A 56 3.02 -22.49 -1.91
CA GLU A 56 1.59 -22.82 -1.98
C GLU A 56 0.75 -21.71 -1.36
N ARG A 57 1.13 -21.24 -0.17
CA ARG A 57 0.42 -20.13 0.47
C ARG A 57 0.59 -18.80 -0.26
N ALA A 58 1.63 -18.57 -1.04
CA ALA A 58 1.74 -17.33 -1.83
C ALA A 58 0.91 -17.36 -3.13
N GLN A 59 0.36 -18.52 -3.50
CA GLN A 59 -0.34 -18.76 -4.76
C GLN A 59 -1.85 -18.96 -4.61
N ILE A 60 -2.36 -19.00 -3.38
CA ILE A 60 -3.80 -18.99 -3.08
C ILE A 60 -4.44 -17.66 -3.41
#